data_AF-Q9B829-F1
#
_entry.id   AF-Q9B829-F1
#
_cell.length_a   1.000
_cell.length_b   1.000
_cell.length_c   1.000
_cell.angle_alpha   90.00
_cell.angle_beta   90.00
_cell.angle_gamma   90.00
#
_symmetry.space_group_name_H-M   'P 1'
#
loop_
_entity.id
_entity.type
_entity.pdbx_description
1 polymer ?
#
loop_
_entity_poly.entity_id
_entity_poly.type
_entity_poly.pdbx_seq_one_letter_code
_entity_poly.pdbx_strand_id
1 'polypeptide(L)'
;HIRKILAYSSIAHLGWMIVVISYNPPLAALSLSLYLIMTTTVFLSLMINNTTTLNTLPLAATSTPALRIILPLTFLSLAGIPPLTGFLLKWFILSELVKQDLHFFAFFIGMSSLISLFYYLRLAYIVTLPSPGTTTGTLPWRLPRPKQSLLLPLCFVLSTALLPIAPALQALTLL
;
A
#
# COMPACT_ATOMS: atom_id res chain seq x y z
N HIS A 1 -12.03 -9.51 -8.21
CA HIS A 1 -12.25 -9.26 -6.77
C HIS A 1 -11.01 -8.65 -6.16
N ILE A 2 -11.15 -7.55 -5.42
CA ILE A 2 -10.01 -6.82 -4.82
C ILE A 2 -9.30 -7.69 -3.77
N ARG A 3 -10.07 -8.47 -3.00
CA ARG A 3 -9.55 -9.37 -1.96
C ARG A 3 -8.49 -10.36 -2.47
N LYS A 4 -8.66 -10.89 -3.68
CA LYS A 4 -7.67 -11.80 -4.28
C LYS A 4 -6.35 -11.08 -4.58
N ILE A 5 -6.42 -9.86 -5.10
CA ILE A 5 -5.24 -9.05 -5.40
C ILE A 5 -4.47 -8.73 -4.10
N LEU A 6 -5.20 -8.40 -3.02
CA LEU A 6 -4.58 -8.16 -1.71
C LEU A 6 -3.95 -9.42 -1.11
N ALA A 7 -4.52 -10.61 -1.33
CA ALA A 7 -3.89 -11.88 -0.93
C ALA A 7 -2.61 -12.17 -1.74
N TYR A 8 -2.61 -11.92 -3.04
CA TYR A 8 -1.37 -12.03 -3.82
C TYR A 8 -0.31 -11.02 -3.38
N SER A 9 -0.73 -9.84 -2.94
CA SER A 9 0.22 -8.88 -2.38
C SER A 9 0.82 -9.31 -1.05
N SER A 10 0.06 -10.00 -0.19
CA SER A 10 0.62 -10.52 1.07
C SER A 10 1.68 -11.56 0.79
N ILE A 11 1.46 -12.44 -0.18
CA ILE A 11 2.45 -13.44 -0.60
C ILE A 11 3.73 -12.75 -1.11
N ALA A 12 3.58 -11.73 -1.96
CA ALA A 12 4.72 -11.00 -2.50
C ALA A 12 5.52 -10.27 -1.42
N HIS A 13 4.85 -9.53 -0.53
CA HIS A 13 5.51 -8.82 0.57
C HIS A 13 6.17 -9.79 1.55
N LEU A 14 5.51 -10.90 1.93
CA LEU A 14 6.14 -11.94 2.76
C LEU A 14 7.39 -12.55 2.11
N GLY A 15 7.41 -12.70 0.78
CA GLY A 15 8.60 -13.15 0.05
C GLY A 15 9.82 -12.23 0.28
N TRP A 16 9.60 -10.91 0.29
CA TRP A 16 10.65 -9.94 0.64
C TRP A 16 11.12 -10.09 2.10
N MET A 17 10.21 -10.36 3.03
CA MET A 17 10.55 -10.51 4.45
C MET A 17 11.37 -11.76 4.72
N ILE A 18 11.00 -12.89 4.10
CA ILE A 18 11.70 -14.18 4.25
C ILE A 18 13.15 -14.07 3.77
N VAL A 19 13.40 -13.30 2.72
CA VAL A 19 14.76 -13.10 2.19
C VAL A 19 15.66 -12.37 3.18
N VAL A 20 15.12 -11.41 3.93
CA VAL A 20 15.91 -10.58 4.84
C VAL A 20 16.02 -11.13 6.24
N ILE A 21 15.09 -11.98 6.68
CA ILE A 21 15.04 -12.45 8.06
C ILE A 21 16.33 -13.13 8.51
N SER A 22 17.04 -13.79 7.59
CA SER A 22 18.32 -14.47 7.86
C SER A 22 19.51 -13.50 8.00
N TYR A 23 19.42 -12.29 7.45
CA TYR A 23 20.50 -11.31 7.46
C TYR A 23 20.27 -10.20 8.49
N ASN A 24 19.05 -9.68 8.56
CA ASN A 24 18.69 -8.59 9.46
C ASN A 24 17.25 -8.79 9.98
N PRO A 25 17.06 -9.49 11.12
CA PRO A 25 15.74 -9.71 11.70
C PRO A 25 14.98 -8.41 12.07
N PRO A 26 15.59 -7.33 12.60
CA PRO A 26 14.83 -6.10 12.87
C PRO A 26 14.32 -5.42 11.61
N LEU A 27 15.05 -5.50 10.48
CA LEU A 27 14.56 -5.00 9.18
C LEU A 27 13.33 -5.80 8.70
N ALA A 28 13.32 -7.12 8.89
CA ALA A 28 12.15 -7.95 8.60
C ALA A 28 10.96 -7.59 9.51
N ALA A 29 11.17 -7.31 10.80
CA ALA A 29 10.11 -6.87 11.71
C ALA A 29 9.53 -5.49 11.31
N LEU A 30 10.38 -4.54 10.93
CA LEU A 30 9.98 -3.23 10.41
C LEU A 30 9.17 -3.35 9.12
N SER A 31 9.57 -4.27 8.23
CA SER A 31 8.85 -4.54 6.99
C SER A 31 7.42 -5.03 7.22
N LEU A 32 7.27 -5.91 8.20
CA LEU A 32 5.99 -6.49 8.57
C LEU A 32 5.08 -5.44 9.20
N SER A 33 5.60 -4.61 10.10
CA SER A 33 4.80 -3.56 10.75
C SER A 33 4.28 -2.54 9.73
N LEU A 34 5.14 -2.07 8.80
CA LEU A 34 4.72 -1.16 7.74
C LEU A 34 3.70 -1.80 6.80
N TYR A 35 3.90 -3.06 6.41
CA TYR A 35 2.94 -3.79 5.57
C TYR A 35 1.57 -3.93 6.24
N LEU A 36 1.53 -4.22 7.55
CA LEU A 36 0.30 -4.26 8.33
C LEU A 36 -0.41 -2.91 8.37
N ILE A 37 0.32 -1.81 8.59
CA ILE A 37 -0.25 -0.45 8.53
C ILE A 37 -0.85 -0.18 7.15
N MET A 38 -0.14 -0.55 6.07
CA MET A 38 -0.59 -0.29 4.71
C MET A 38 -1.83 -1.11 4.35
N THR A 39 -1.86 -2.39 4.69
CA THR A 39 -3.03 -3.25 4.44
C THR A 39 -4.23 -2.83 5.28
N THR A 40 -4.03 -2.44 6.54
CA THR A 40 -5.12 -1.92 7.38
C THR A 40 -5.73 -0.64 6.79
N THR A 41 -4.93 0.28 6.21
CA THR A 41 -5.50 1.45 5.51
C THR A 41 -6.42 1.05 4.36
N VAL A 42 -5.97 0.10 3.52
CA VAL A 42 -6.74 -0.37 2.37
C VAL A 42 -8.02 -1.07 2.85
N PHE A 43 -7.92 -2.03 3.76
CA PHE A 43 -9.09 -2.75 4.27
C PHE A 43 -10.10 -1.82 4.95
N LEU A 44 -9.64 -0.87 5.77
CA LEU A 44 -10.51 0.08 6.43
C LEU A 44 -11.23 0.99 5.42
N SER A 45 -10.52 1.47 4.39
CA SER A 45 -11.11 2.29 3.32
C SER A 45 -12.17 1.52 2.51
N LEU A 46 -11.94 0.23 2.24
CA LEU A 46 -12.90 -0.64 1.54
C LEU A 46 -14.12 -0.96 2.42
N MET A 47 -13.91 -1.17 3.73
CA MET A 47 -14.99 -1.46 4.69
C MET A 47 -15.91 -0.27 4.90
N ILE A 48 -15.37 0.95 5.08
CA ILE A 48 -16.18 2.17 5.26
C ILE A 48 -17.14 2.39 4.07
N ASN A 49 -16.74 1.97 2.88
CA ASN A 49 -17.48 2.18 1.64
C ASN A 49 -18.12 0.92 1.06
N ASN A 50 -18.07 -0.20 1.79
CA ASN A 50 -18.63 -1.50 1.39
C ASN A 50 -18.29 -1.92 -0.06
N THR A 51 -17.04 -1.71 -0.50
CA THR A 51 -16.61 -2.05 -1.86
C THR A 51 -15.75 -3.31 -1.91
N THR A 52 -16.10 -4.24 -2.80
CA THR A 52 -15.40 -5.54 -2.93
C THR A 52 -15.01 -5.92 -4.36
N THR A 53 -15.57 -5.23 -5.36
CA THR A 53 -15.37 -5.52 -6.79
C THR A 53 -14.70 -4.34 -7.49
N LEU A 54 -14.02 -4.61 -8.61
CA LEU A 54 -13.29 -3.58 -9.35
C LEU A 54 -14.22 -2.51 -9.93
N ASN A 55 -15.43 -2.90 -10.31
CA ASN A 55 -16.40 -2.00 -10.93
C ASN A 55 -17.06 -1.06 -9.91
N THR A 56 -17.11 -1.42 -8.63
CA THR A 56 -17.72 -0.58 -7.58
C THR A 56 -16.75 0.42 -6.95
N LEU A 57 -15.43 0.24 -7.15
CA LEU A 57 -14.41 1.19 -6.70
C LEU A 57 -14.60 2.62 -7.24
N PRO A 58 -14.72 2.85 -8.57
CA PRO A 58 -14.87 4.21 -9.09
C PRO A 58 -16.19 4.86 -8.66
N LEU A 59 -17.25 4.06 -8.48
CA LEU A 59 -18.54 4.52 -7.95
C LEU A 59 -18.42 4.98 -6.49
N ALA A 60 -17.68 4.26 -5.64
CA ALA A 60 -17.41 4.71 -4.28
C ALA A 60 -16.55 5.97 -4.23
N ALA A 61 -15.60 6.10 -5.17
CA ALA A 61 -14.75 7.27 -5.30
C ALA A 61 -15.50 8.52 -5.80
N THR A 62 -16.61 8.37 -6.54
CA THR A 62 -17.54 9.48 -6.83
C THR A 62 -18.37 9.88 -5.61
N SER A 63 -18.84 8.92 -4.80
CA SER A 63 -19.65 9.21 -3.62
C SER A 63 -18.83 9.81 -2.47
N THR A 64 -17.56 9.43 -2.35
CA THR A 64 -16.64 9.91 -1.33
C THR A 64 -15.32 10.35 -1.97
N PRO A 65 -15.15 11.66 -2.26
CA PRO A 65 -13.99 12.13 -3.03
C PRO A 65 -12.66 11.88 -2.31
N ALA A 66 -12.65 11.79 -0.98
CA ALA A 66 -11.44 11.47 -0.22
C ALA A 66 -10.82 10.11 -0.62
N LEU A 67 -11.62 9.12 -1.02
CA LEU A 67 -11.11 7.83 -1.50
C LEU A 67 -10.27 7.95 -2.77
N ARG A 68 -10.53 8.95 -3.62
CA ARG A 68 -9.76 9.18 -4.85
C ARG A 68 -8.30 9.49 -4.58
N ILE A 69 -7.97 9.92 -3.36
CA ILE A 69 -6.61 10.21 -2.92
C ILE A 69 -6.09 9.05 -2.08
N ILE A 70 -6.85 8.62 -1.07
CA ILE A 70 -6.41 7.63 -0.09
C ILE A 70 -6.05 6.29 -0.74
N LEU A 71 -6.93 5.75 -1.60
CA LEU A 71 -6.73 4.43 -2.21
C LEU A 71 -5.56 4.41 -3.20
N PRO A 72 -5.45 5.34 -4.18
CA PRO A 72 -4.30 5.37 -5.07
C PRO A 72 -2.98 5.54 -4.33
N LEU A 73 -2.87 6.48 -3.38
CA LEU A 73 -1.61 6.69 -2.66
C LEU A 73 -1.18 5.46 -1.85
N THR A 74 -2.13 4.76 -1.22
CA THR A 74 -1.83 3.53 -0.46
C THR A 74 -1.44 2.37 -1.38
N PHE A 75 -2.09 2.21 -2.54
CA PHE A 75 -1.68 1.22 -3.54
C PHE A 75 -0.30 1.52 -4.14
N LEU A 76 -0.01 2.78 -4.44
CA LEU A 76 1.30 3.21 -4.92
C LEU A 76 2.38 3.01 -3.85
N SER A 77 2.02 3.17 -2.56
CA SER A 77 2.94 2.88 -1.47
C SER A 77 3.21 1.38 -1.40
N LEU A 78 2.20 0.51 -1.57
CA LEU A 78 2.37 -0.94 -1.57
C LEU A 78 3.24 -1.42 -2.75
N ALA A 79 3.17 -0.70 -3.88
CA ALA A 79 4.04 -0.89 -5.03
C ALA A 79 5.49 -0.44 -4.77
N GLY A 80 5.72 0.51 -3.86
CA GLY A 80 7.04 1.00 -3.46
C GLY A 80 7.61 2.02 -4.45
N ILE A 81 6.90 3.13 -4.68
CA ILE A 81 7.35 4.23 -5.54
C ILE A 81 8.13 5.25 -4.67
N PRO A 82 9.21 5.88 -5.18
CA PRO A 82 10.19 6.66 -4.41
C PRO A 82 9.70 7.74 -3.42
N PRO A 83 8.56 8.45 -3.60
CA PRO A 83 8.11 9.41 -2.60
C PRO A 83 7.36 8.76 -1.42
N LEU A 84 7.06 7.47 -1.47
CA LEU A 84 6.19 6.78 -0.53
C LEU A 84 6.96 5.79 0.34
N THR A 85 6.36 5.43 1.48
CA THR A 85 7.00 4.65 2.55
C THR A 85 7.32 3.22 2.14
N GLY A 86 6.50 2.59 1.29
CA GLY A 86 6.80 1.23 0.85
C GLY A 86 8.03 1.12 -0.06
N PHE A 87 8.53 2.24 -0.62
CA PHE A 87 9.81 2.24 -1.32
C PHE A 87 10.98 2.06 -0.35
N LEU A 88 10.93 2.76 0.79
CA LEU A 88 11.93 2.68 1.84
C LEU A 88 12.17 1.23 2.26
N LEU A 89 11.10 0.45 2.42
CA LEU A 89 11.21 -0.95 2.78
C LEU A 89 12.01 -1.76 1.75
N LYS A 90 11.57 -1.73 0.48
CA LYS A 90 12.24 -2.50 -0.59
C LYS A 90 13.68 -2.03 -0.79
N TRP A 91 13.91 -0.73 -0.66
CA TRP A 91 15.23 -0.13 -0.78
C TRP A 91 16.17 -0.62 0.34
N PHE A 92 15.72 -0.62 1.59
CA PHE A 92 16.54 -1.11 2.70
C PHE A 92 16.88 -2.59 2.53
N ILE A 93 15.91 -3.42 2.10
CA ILE A 93 16.16 -4.83 1.81
C ILE A 93 17.23 -4.98 0.71
N LEU A 94 17.10 -4.25 -0.39
CA LEU A 94 18.09 -4.30 -1.47
C LEU A 94 19.46 -3.83 -1.00
N SER A 95 19.52 -2.81 -0.15
CA SER A 95 20.78 -2.31 0.40
C SER A 95 21.47 -3.35 1.30
N GLU A 96 20.72 -4.11 2.10
CA GLU A 96 21.29 -5.19 2.90
C GLU A 96 21.77 -6.35 2.03
N LEU A 97 21.04 -6.73 0.98
CA LEU A 97 21.48 -7.79 0.07
C LEU A 97 22.77 -7.43 -0.68
N VAL A 98 22.92 -6.15 -1.07
CA VAL A 98 24.15 -5.65 -1.71
C VAL A 98 25.34 -5.66 -0.73
N LYS A 99 25.12 -5.35 0.55
CA LYS A 99 26.17 -5.45 1.58
C LYS A 99 26.68 -6.88 1.78
N GLN A 100 25.85 -7.89 1.50
CA GLN A 100 26.21 -9.31 1.58
C GLN A 100 26.76 -9.86 0.25
N ASP A 101 27.14 -8.99 -0.69
CA ASP A 101 27.62 -9.32 -2.04
C ASP A 101 26.64 -10.07 -2.95
N LEU A 102 25.35 -10.18 -2.58
CA LEU A 102 24.30 -10.89 -3.33
C LEU A 102 23.65 -10.04 -4.43
N HIS A 103 24.47 -9.41 -5.27
CA HIS A 103 24.05 -8.45 -6.30
C HIS A 103 23.05 -9.03 -7.32
N PHE A 104 23.34 -10.24 -7.84
CA PHE A 104 22.46 -10.87 -8.83
C PHE A 104 21.09 -11.21 -8.24
N PHE A 105 21.07 -11.69 -7.00
CA PHE A 105 19.83 -12.02 -6.32
C PHE A 105 18.99 -10.76 -6.02
N ALA A 106 19.66 -9.67 -5.58
CA ALA A 106 19.03 -8.36 -5.40
C ALA A 106 18.40 -7.82 -6.69
N PHE A 107 19.04 -8.03 -7.85
CA PHE A 107 18.47 -7.66 -9.14
C PHE A 107 17.20 -8.44 -9.48
N PHE A 108 17.22 -9.78 -9.34
CA PHE A 108 16.05 -10.61 -9.64
C PHE A 108 14.87 -10.30 -8.73
N ILE A 109 15.11 -10.13 -7.43
CA ILE A 109 14.04 -9.79 -6.49
C ILE A 109 13.50 -8.38 -6.76
N GLY A 110 14.37 -7.42 -7.10
CA GLY A 110 13.98 -6.08 -7.55
C GLY A 110 13.07 -6.14 -8.77
N MET A 111 13.43 -6.88 -9.82
CA MET A 111 12.62 -7.05 -11.03
C MET A 111 11.27 -7.73 -10.75
N SER A 112 11.22 -8.70 -9.83
CA SER A 112 9.96 -9.34 -9.43
C SER A 112 8.95 -8.34 -8.83
N SER A 113 9.43 -7.26 -8.22
CA SER A 113 8.56 -6.24 -7.65
C SER A 113 7.83 -5.40 -8.70
N LEU A 114 8.36 -5.31 -9.93
CA LEU A 114 7.71 -4.59 -11.02
C LEU A 114 6.41 -5.26 -11.47
N ILE A 115 6.34 -6.60 -11.38
CA ILE A 115 5.08 -7.34 -11.56
C ILE A 115 4.03 -6.86 -10.56
N SER A 116 4.44 -6.61 -9.31
CA SER A 116 3.51 -6.14 -8.29
C SER A 116 3.01 -4.73 -8.55
N LEU A 117 3.91 -3.89 -9.04
CA LEU A 117 3.62 -2.50 -9.38
C LEU A 117 2.58 -2.39 -10.51
N PHE A 118 2.65 -3.24 -11.54
CA PHE A 118 1.68 -3.22 -12.64
C PHE A 118 0.23 -3.39 -12.17
N TYR A 119 -0.06 -4.38 -11.31
CA TYR A 119 -1.44 -4.58 -10.87
C TYR A 119 -1.92 -3.48 -9.92
N TYR A 120 -1.04 -2.87 -9.12
CA TYR A 120 -1.40 -1.74 -8.26
C TYR A 120 -1.67 -0.46 -9.04
N LEU A 121 -0.88 -0.18 -10.09
CA LEU A 121 -1.14 0.94 -10.99
C LEU A 121 -2.49 0.80 -11.68
N ARG A 122 -2.84 -0.41 -12.13
CA ARG A 122 -4.17 -0.68 -12.72
C ARG A 122 -5.28 -0.39 -11.72
N LEU A 123 -5.12 -0.77 -10.45
CA LEU A 123 -6.10 -0.46 -9.40
C LEU A 123 -6.23 1.03 -9.15
N ALA A 124 -5.10 1.74 -9.01
CA ALA A 124 -5.08 3.18 -8.83
C ALA A 124 -5.78 3.90 -9.99
N TYR A 125 -5.50 3.48 -11.23
CA TYR A 125 -6.15 4.01 -12.43
C TYR A 125 -7.67 3.82 -12.41
N ILE A 126 -8.16 2.63 -12.05
CA ILE A 126 -9.60 2.36 -11.97
C ILE A 126 -10.28 3.25 -10.92
N VAL A 127 -9.60 3.57 -9.82
CA VAL A 127 -10.15 4.42 -8.75
C VAL A 127 -10.20 5.89 -9.14
N THR A 128 -9.18 6.39 -9.85
CA THR A 128 -9.10 7.80 -10.25
C THR A 128 -10.03 8.12 -11.42
N LEU A 129 -10.32 7.14 -12.28
CA LEU A 129 -11.17 7.34 -13.44
C LEU A 129 -12.60 7.75 -13.01
N PRO A 130 -13.16 8.83 -13.55
CA PRO A 130 -14.55 9.18 -13.30
C PRO A 130 -15.47 8.08 -13.85
N SER A 131 -16.32 7.50 -12.98
CA SER A 131 -17.35 6.57 -13.40
C SER A 131 -18.46 7.29 -14.16
N PRO A 132 -19.10 6.64 -15.15
CA PRO A 132 -20.38 7.11 -15.66
C PRO A 132 -21.39 7.05 -14.52
N GLY A 133 -21.85 8.22 -14.07
CA GLY A 133 -22.72 8.34 -12.91
C GLY A 133 -24.01 7.54 -13.08
N THR A 134 -24.42 6.81 -12.05
CA THR A 134 -25.75 6.22 -12.00
C THR A 134 -26.76 7.32 -11.67
N THR A 135 -27.63 7.66 -12.62
CA THR A 135 -28.62 8.75 -12.51
C THR A 135 -29.75 8.47 -11.50
N THR A 136 -29.79 7.29 -10.89
CA THR A 136 -30.89 6.81 -10.03
C THR A 136 -30.62 6.89 -8.53
N GLY A 137 -29.51 7.51 -8.10
CA GLY A 137 -29.13 7.64 -6.68
C GLY A 137 -29.60 8.94 -6.02
N THR A 138 -29.90 8.88 -4.72
CA THR A 138 -30.08 10.10 -3.90
C THR A 138 -28.77 10.88 -3.82
N LEU A 139 -28.86 12.21 -3.83
CA LEU A 139 -27.70 13.08 -3.83
C LEU A 139 -26.85 12.84 -2.58
N PRO A 140 -25.53 12.58 -2.72
CA PRO A 140 -24.68 12.13 -1.61
C PRO A 140 -24.57 13.13 -0.47
N TRP A 141 -24.82 14.43 -0.72
CA TRP A 141 -24.83 15.47 0.30
C TRP A 141 -26.03 15.41 1.26
N ARG A 142 -27.10 14.67 0.92
CA ARG A 142 -28.27 14.48 1.80
C ARG A 142 -28.15 13.24 2.70
N LEU A 143 -27.14 12.39 2.48
CA LEU A 143 -26.95 11.19 3.28
C LEU A 143 -26.14 11.49 4.56
N PRO A 144 -26.50 10.85 5.69
CA PRO A 144 -25.70 10.94 6.90
C PRO A 144 -24.31 10.36 6.63
N ARG A 145 -23.27 11.09 7.03
CA ARG A 145 -21.88 10.64 6.88
C ARG A 145 -21.64 9.42 7.78
N PRO A 146 -21.04 8.32 7.27
CA PRO A 146 -20.61 7.24 8.14
C PRO A 146 -19.61 7.77 9.18
N LYS A 147 -19.68 7.26 10.41
CA LYS A 147 -18.73 7.62 11.48
C LYS A 147 -17.31 7.28 11.02
N GLN A 148 -16.52 8.31 10.70
CA GLN A 148 -15.11 8.13 10.37
C GLN A 148 -14.34 7.84 11.66
N SER A 149 -13.65 6.71 11.70
CA SER A 149 -12.73 6.41 12.79
C SER A 149 -11.44 7.23 12.61
N LEU A 150 -10.89 7.71 13.73
CA LEU A 150 -9.57 8.38 13.78
C LEU A 150 -8.43 7.48 13.25
N LEU A 151 -8.66 6.16 13.25
CA LEU A 151 -7.70 5.17 12.78
C LEU A 151 -7.35 5.33 11.29
N LEU A 152 -8.32 5.64 10.42
CA LEU A 152 -8.08 5.77 8.98
C LEU A 152 -7.06 6.86 8.63
N PRO A 153 -7.22 8.13 9.05
CA PRO A 153 -6.25 9.16 8.72
C PRO A 153 -4.88 8.88 9.35
N LEU A 154 -4.83 8.34 10.57
CA LEU A 154 -3.57 8.00 11.24
C LEU A 154 -2.78 6.96 10.43
N CYS A 155 -3.41 5.83 10.09
CA CYS A 155 -2.76 4.80 9.30
C CYS A 155 -2.41 5.31 7.89
N PHE A 156 -3.21 6.21 7.30
CA PHE A 156 -2.93 6.80 5.98
C PHE A 156 -1.68 7.70 5.98
N VAL A 157 -1.52 8.54 7.00
CA VAL A 157 -0.31 9.36 7.13
C VAL A 157 0.91 8.48 7.33
N LEU A 158 0.81 7.45 8.17
CA LEU A 158 1.89 6.49 8.39
C LEU A 158 2.24 5.68 7.12
N SER A 159 1.26 5.38 6.26
CA SER A 159 1.47 4.64 5.02
C SER A 159 2.06 5.47 3.88
N THR A 160 2.09 6.80 3.98
CA THR A 160 2.51 7.67 2.87
C THR A 160 3.66 8.61 3.21
N ALA A 161 3.75 9.13 4.45
CA ALA A 161 4.63 10.24 4.82
C ALA A 161 5.79 9.88 5.76
N LEU A 162 6.18 8.61 5.87
CA LEU A 162 7.31 8.17 6.72
C LEU A 162 8.71 8.37 6.11
N LEU A 163 8.81 8.70 4.81
CA LEU A 163 10.10 8.88 4.12
C LEU A 163 11.11 9.83 4.83
N PRO A 164 10.71 11.01 5.37
CA PRO A 164 11.67 11.90 6.05
C PRO A 164 12.28 11.30 7.33
N ILE A 165 11.63 10.29 7.93
CA ILE A 165 12.10 9.61 9.14
C ILE A 165 12.99 8.39 8.78
N ALA A 166 13.27 8.16 7.49
CA ALA A 166 14.14 7.09 7.01
C ALA A 166 15.47 6.93 7.77
N PRO A 167 16.27 7.98 8.04
CA PRO A 167 17.54 7.81 8.74
C PRO A 167 17.36 7.28 10.16
N ALA A 168 16.29 7.71 10.86
CA ALA A 168 15.99 7.21 12.20
C ALA A 168 15.55 5.73 12.17
N LEU A 169 14.75 5.34 11.17
CA LEU A 169 14.36 3.94 10.96
C LEU A 169 15.57 3.05 10.65
N GLN A 170 16.51 3.55 9.83
CA GLN A 170 17.73 2.82 9.51
C GLN A 170 18.61 2.62 10.75
N ALA A 171 18.76 3.65 11.59
CA ALA A 171 19.49 3.53 12.85
C ALA A 171 18.88 2.45 13.76
N LEU A 172 17.56 2.33 13.81
CA LEU A 172 16.87 1.31 14.61
C LEU A 172 17.11 -0.12 14.09
N THR A 173 17.32 -0.30 12.79
CA THR A 173 17.62 -1.63 12.20
C THR A 173 19.09 -2.05 12.33
N LEU A 174 19.96 -1.14 12.75
CA LEU A 174 21.38 -1.41 12.99
C LEU A 174 21.70 -1.74 14.46
N LEU A 175 20.72 -1.55 15.36
CA LEU A 175 20.75 -1.97 16.77
C LEU A 175 20.40 -3.46 16.90
#